data_AF-X0XDQ4-F1
#
_entry.id   AF-X0XDQ4-F1
#
_cell.length_a   1.000
_cell.length_b   1.000
_cell.length_c   1.000
_cell.angle_alpha   90.00
_cell.angle_beta   90.00
_cell.angle_gamma   90.00
#
_symmetry.space_group_name_H-M   'P 1'
#
loop_
_entity.id
_entity.type
_entity.pdbx_description
1 polymer ?
#
loop_
_entity_poly.entity_id
_entity_poly.type
_entity_poly.pdbx_seq_one_letter_code
_entity_poly.pdbx_strand_id
1 'polypeptide(L)'
;VTKVKYKEKAEKGIAQEDEGKRGARHAVANCLTSLLLGLAAYFALTRNYDYTATLLLAGYAGAFATALSDTASSEIGQAYGKTTILLTSFKRVPPGTEGAVSLEGTFAGIFASLVLALVGLATGILIGWQGVLAVVIAAFIGNTFESIIGSTIEQLPFVTNEVTNFINTLIGAGAAIALYAVLA
;
A
#
# COMPACT_ATOMS: atom_id res chain seq x y z
N VAL A 1 -9.91 -6.20 -7.37
CA VAL A 1 -9.91 -4.83 -7.96
C VAL A 1 -9.25 -4.79 -9.35
N THR A 2 -8.23 -5.63 -9.63
CA THR A 2 -7.47 -5.63 -10.90
C THR A 2 -8.28 -5.78 -12.20
N LYS A 3 -9.41 -6.49 -12.14
CA LYS A 3 -10.29 -6.73 -13.30
C LYS A 3 -11.32 -5.62 -13.57
N VAL A 4 -11.37 -4.58 -12.75
CA VAL A 4 -12.31 -3.46 -12.94
C VAL A 4 -12.00 -2.78 -14.28
N LYS A 5 -13.00 -2.68 -15.16
CA LYS A 5 -12.89 -2.08 -16.50
C LYS A 5 -11.70 -2.61 -17.33
N TYR A 6 -11.37 -3.90 -17.18
CA TYR A 6 -10.19 -4.48 -17.79
C TYR A 6 -10.13 -4.26 -19.32
N LYS A 7 -11.25 -4.45 -20.04
CA LYS A 7 -11.31 -4.23 -21.50
C LYS A 7 -10.95 -2.78 -21.88
N GLU A 8 -11.56 -1.80 -21.22
CA GLU A 8 -11.28 -0.36 -21.45
C GLU A 8 -9.83 0.00 -21.12
N LYS A 9 -9.24 -0.59 -20.08
CA LYS A 9 -7.84 -0.39 -19.72
C LYS A 9 -6.88 -1.04 -20.73
N ALA A 10 -7.25 -2.22 -21.25
CA ALA A 10 -6.45 -2.95 -22.22
C ALA A 10 -6.40 -2.22 -23.57
N GLU A 11 -7.52 -1.67 -24.02
CA GLU A 11 -7.60 -0.81 -25.22
C GLU A 11 -6.70 0.44 -25.10
N LYS A 12 -6.47 0.92 -23.88
CA LYS A 12 -5.60 2.06 -23.57
C LYS A 12 -4.14 1.67 -23.30
N GLY A 13 -3.81 0.39 -23.27
CA GLY A 13 -2.45 -0.10 -22.96
C GLY A 13 -2.04 0.07 -21.49
N ILE A 14 -3.00 0.28 -20.58
CA ILE A 14 -2.75 0.55 -19.15
C ILE A 14 -3.32 -0.56 -18.25
N ALA A 15 -3.77 -1.67 -18.84
CA ALA A 15 -4.26 -2.81 -18.07
C ALA A 15 -3.10 -3.55 -17.40
N GLN A 16 -3.34 -4.01 -16.18
CA GLN A 16 -2.46 -4.94 -15.49
C GLN A 16 -2.14 -6.16 -16.38
N GLU A 17 -0.86 -6.53 -16.42
CA GLU A 17 -0.35 -7.69 -17.16
C GLU A 17 -1.07 -9.00 -16.81
N ASP A 18 -0.90 -10.04 -17.65
CA ASP A 18 -1.44 -11.39 -17.44
C ASP A 18 -2.95 -11.46 -17.12
N GLU A 19 -3.77 -10.65 -17.80
CA GLU A 19 -5.23 -10.58 -17.56
C GLU A 19 -5.59 -10.12 -16.13
N GLY A 20 -4.72 -9.32 -15.52
CA GLY A 20 -4.86 -8.84 -14.15
C GLY A 20 -4.54 -9.91 -13.10
N LYS A 21 -3.88 -11.00 -13.48
CA LYS A 21 -3.35 -12.00 -12.55
C LYS A 21 -2.02 -11.49 -11.99
N ARG A 22 -1.92 -11.48 -10.66
CA ARG A 22 -0.64 -11.22 -9.98
C ARG A 22 0.04 -12.55 -9.69
N GLY A 23 1.19 -12.78 -10.32
CA GLY A 23 2.00 -13.97 -10.09
C GLY A 23 2.61 -14.02 -8.67
N ALA A 24 3.24 -15.16 -8.35
CA ALA A 24 3.83 -15.41 -7.02
C ALA A 24 4.85 -14.34 -6.61
N ARG A 25 5.60 -13.78 -7.57
CA ARG A 25 6.61 -12.74 -7.31
C ARG A 25 5.99 -11.46 -6.75
N HIS A 26 4.86 -11.01 -7.32
CA HIS A 26 4.11 -9.86 -6.81
C HIS A 26 3.50 -10.13 -5.43
N ALA A 27 3.03 -11.36 -5.18
CA ALA A 27 2.52 -11.74 -3.87
C ALA A 27 3.62 -11.71 -2.82
N VAL A 28 4.81 -12.25 -3.12
CA VAL A 28 5.97 -12.20 -2.23
C VAL A 28 6.37 -10.75 -1.96
N ALA A 29 6.52 -9.92 -2.99
CA ALA A 29 6.91 -8.52 -2.84
C ALA A 29 5.98 -7.73 -1.90
N ASN A 30 4.67 -7.91 -2.06
CA ASN A 30 3.66 -7.21 -1.26
C ASN A 30 3.47 -7.79 0.14
N CYS A 31 3.75 -9.07 0.35
CA CYS A 31 3.45 -9.74 1.62
C CYS A 31 4.70 -10.01 2.48
N LEU A 32 5.91 -9.91 1.94
CA LEU A 32 7.15 -10.28 2.66
C LEU A 32 7.35 -9.42 3.91
N THR A 33 7.16 -8.10 3.81
CA THR A 33 7.27 -7.19 4.96
C THR A 33 6.30 -7.59 6.07
N SER A 34 5.03 -7.80 5.73
CA SER A 34 4.02 -8.24 6.70
C SER A 34 4.37 -9.61 7.28
N LEU A 35 4.79 -10.58 6.46
CA LEU A 35 5.17 -11.91 6.92
C LEU A 35 6.28 -11.83 7.97
N LEU A 36 7.34 -11.07 7.70
CA LEU A 36 8.47 -10.91 8.62
C LEU A 36 8.04 -10.23 9.93
N LEU A 37 7.23 -9.17 9.86
CA LEU A 37 6.73 -8.47 11.05
C LEU A 37 5.76 -9.33 11.88
N GLY A 38 4.90 -10.10 11.23
CA GLY A 38 3.98 -11.03 11.90
C GLY A 38 4.74 -12.16 12.62
N LEU A 39 5.77 -12.72 11.99
CA LEU A 39 6.65 -13.70 12.62
C LEU A 39 7.40 -13.08 13.81
N ALA A 40 7.94 -11.87 13.66
CA ALA A 40 8.60 -11.16 14.75
C ALA A 40 7.64 -10.88 15.92
N ALA A 41 6.41 -10.46 15.63
CA ALA A 41 5.37 -10.23 16.63
C ALA A 41 5.02 -11.52 17.39
N TYR A 42 4.86 -12.64 16.68
CA TYR A 42 4.65 -13.95 17.29
C TYR A 42 5.76 -14.31 18.29
N PHE A 43 7.03 -14.15 17.89
CA PHE A 43 8.14 -14.40 18.80
C PHE A 43 8.16 -13.42 20.00
N ALA A 44 7.86 -12.14 19.78
CA ALA A 44 7.77 -11.16 20.87
C ALA A 44 6.70 -11.52 21.90
N LEU A 45 5.52 -11.97 21.44
CA LEU A 45 4.43 -12.43 22.32
C LEU A 45 4.85 -13.65 23.15
N THR A 46 5.52 -14.63 22.55
CA THR A 46 6.00 -15.82 23.29
C THR A 46 7.07 -15.50 24.34
N ARG A 47 7.72 -14.33 24.24
CA ARG A 47 8.73 -13.83 25.19
C ARG A 47 8.18 -12.80 26.17
N ASN A 48 6.87 -12.56 26.19
CA ASN A 48 6.18 -11.55 27.01
C ASN A 48 6.64 -10.10 26.75
N TYR A 49 7.02 -9.76 25.52
CA TYR A 49 7.33 -8.39 25.11
C TYR A 49 6.10 -7.72 24.48
N ASP A 50 5.15 -7.33 25.32
CA ASP A 50 3.81 -6.91 24.89
C ASP A 50 3.80 -5.62 24.05
N TYR A 51 4.51 -4.59 24.49
CA TYR A 51 4.58 -3.33 23.74
C TYR A 51 5.31 -3.49 22.39
N THR A 52 6.42 -4.23 22.38
CA THR A 52 7.15 -4.56 21.15
C THR A 52 6.27 -5.35 20.18
N ALA A 53 5.51 -6.33 20.68
CA ALA A 53 4.56 -7.08 19.85
C ALA A 53 3.48 -6.17 19.27
N THR A 54 2.94 -5.25 20.06
CA THR A 54 1.93 -4.28 19.61
C THR A 54 2.46 -3.40 18.48
N LEU A 55 3.69 -2.87 18.61
CA LEU A 55 4.34 -2.10 17.54
C LEU A 55 4.54 -2.94 16.28
N LEU A 56 5.04 -4.18 16.41
CA LEU A 56 5.24 -5.08 15.28
C LEU A 56 3.92 -5.43 14.58
N LEU A 57 2.82 -5.60 15.33
CA LEU A 57 1.48 -5.83 14.78
C LEU A 57 0.92 -4.58 14.06
N ALA A 58 1.19 -3.38 14.57
CA ALA A 58 0.87 -2.15 13.86
C ALA A 58 1.63 -2.04 12.52
N GLY A 59 2.92 -2.39 12.52
CA GLY A 59 3.73 -2.46 11.29
C GLY A 59 3.23 -3.53 10.31
N TYR A 60 2.89 -4.72 10.82
CA TYR A 60 2.28 -5.81 10.06
C TYR A 60 1.00 -5.35 9.33
N ALA A 61 0.09 -4.70 10.05
CA ALA A 61 -1.15 -4.18 9.49
C ALA A 61 -0.88 -3.03 8.51
N GLY A 62 0.08 -2.15 8.84
CA GLY A 62 0.52 -1.05 7.99
C GLY A 62 1.04 -1.52 6.63
N ALA A 63 1.90 -2.54 6.60
CA ALA A 63 2.42 -3.10 5.35
C ALA A 63 1.29 -3.67 4.46
N PHE A 64 0.39 -4.48 5.03
CA PHE A 64 -0.75 -5.00 4.26
C PHE A 64 -1.70 -3.89 3.81
N ALA A 65 -1.98 -2.91 4.65
CA ALA A 65 -2.84 -1.78 4.31
C ALA A 65 -2.25 -0.96 3.17
N THR A 66 -0.92 -0.79 3.17
CA THR A 66 -0.20 -0.07 2.12
C THR A 66 -0.28 -0.81 0.80
N ALA A 67 0.03 -2.11 0.76
CA ALA A 67 -0.08 -2.93 -0.45
C ALA A 67 -1.51 -2.94 -1.02
N LEU A 68 -2.51 -3.03 -0.14
CA LEU A 68 -3.91 -3.00 -0.54
C LEU A 68 -4.33 -1.61 -1.05
N SER A 69 -3.92 -0.55 -0.36
CA SER A 69 -4.17 0.85 -0.74
C SER A 69 -3.58 1.18 -2.10
N ASP A 70 -2.33 0.79 -2.33
CA ASP A 70 -1.62 0.94 -3.60
C ASP A 70 -2.38 0.28 -4.76
N THR A 71 -2.75 -0.99 -4.57
CA THR A 71 -3.49 -1.76 -5.58
C THR A 71 -4.88 -1.17 -5.82
N ALA A 72 -5.58 -0.72 -4.78
CA ALA A 72 -6.89 -0.11 -4.93
C ALA A 72 -6.80 1.26 -5.61
N SER A 73 -5.77 2.04 -5.28
CA SER A 73 -5.57 3.39 -5.81
C SER A 73 -5.26 3.37 -7.30
N SER A 74 -4.32 2.55 -7.72
CA SER A 74 -3.93 2.41 -9.12
C SER A 74 -5.09 1.89 -9.97
N GLU A 75 -5.75 0.82 -9.51
CA GLU A 75 -6.79 0.15 -10.29
C GLU A 75 -8.08 0.97 -10.43
N ILE A 76 -8.50 1.66 -9.36
CA ILE A 76 -9.64 2.58 -9.43
C ILE A 76 -9.26 3.88 -10.15
N GLY A 77 -8.04 4.38 -9.94
CA GLY A 77 -7.53 5.57 -10.61
C GLY A 77 -7.43 5.39 -12.13
N GLN A 78 -6.95 4.25 -12.61
CA GLN A 78 -6.90 3.94 -14.04
C GLN A 78 -8.31 3.74 -14.64
N ALA A 79 -9.23 3.15 -13.88
CA ALA A 79 -10.58 2.84 -14.35
C ALA A 79 -11.53 4.06 -14.35
N TYR A 80 -11.39 4.96 -13.38
CA TYR A 80 -12.34 6.04 -13.13
C TYR A 80 -11.70 7.43 -12.99
N GLY A 81 -10.37 7.53 -12.96
CA GLY A 81 -9.66 8.79 -12.77
C GLY A 81 -9.99 9.80 -13.86
N LYS A 82 -10.60 10.92 -13.47
CA LYS A 82 -10.95 12.02 -14.39
C LYS A 82 -9.79 12.96 -14.65
N THR A 83 -8.95 13.16 -13.64
CA THR A 83 -7.78 14.03 -13.71
C THR A 83 -6.65 13.36 -12.94
N THR A 84 -5.57 13.09 -13.66
CA THR A 84 -4.34 12.49 -13.14
C THR A 84 -3.23 13.52 -13.11
N ILE A 85 -2.46 13.56 -12.03
CA ILE A 85 -1.33 14.49 -11.83
C ILE A 85 -0.09 13.73 -11.36
N LEU A 86 1.10 14.23 -11.69
CA LEU A 86 2.35 13.76 -11.08
C LEU A 86 2.63 14.55 -9.80
N LEU A 87 2.90 13.86 -8.70
CA LEU A 87 3.23 14.51 -7.42
C LEU A 87 4.57 15.27 -7.45
N THR A 88 5.49 14.87 -8.31
CA THR A 88 6.82 15.50 -8.44
C THR A 88 6.80 16.84 -9.17
N SER A 89 5.87 17.03 -10.12
CA SER A 89 5.79 18.25 -10.93
C SER A 89 4.48 19.02 -10.80
N PHE A 90 3.48 18.42 -10.14
CA PHE A 90 2.10 18.90 -10.05
C PHE A 90 1.43 19.17 -11.41
N LYS A 91 1.96 18.59 -12.49
CA LYS A 91 1.41 18.71 -13.84
C LYS A 91 0.38 17.61 -14.09
N ARG A 92 -0.64 17.95 -14.88
CA ARG A 92 -1.61 16.97 -15.41
C ARG A 92 -0.92 16.07 -16.43
N VAL A 93 -1.16 14.78 -16.31
CA VAL A 93 -0.61 13.75 -17.19
C VAL A 93 -1.72 12.78 -17.62
N PRO A 94 -1.56 12.05 -18.73
CA PRO A 94 -2.53 11.02 -19.12
C PRO A 94 -2.72 9.93 -18.05
N PRO A 95 -3.92 9.36 -17.90
CA PRO A 95 -4.13 8.20 -17.03
C PRO A 95 -3.24 7.01 -17.41
N GLY A 96 -2.72 6.32 -16.40
CA GLY A 96 -1.76 5.22 -16.58
C GLY A 96 -0.31 5.66 -16.83
N THR A 97 0.00 6.96 -16.71
CA THR A 97 1.38 7.43 -16.55
C THR A 97 1.93 6.92 -15.21
N GLU A 98 3.15 6.39 -15.20
CA GLU A 98 3.78 5.89 -13.97
C GLU A 98 3.90 6.97 -12.89
N GLY A 99 3.50 6.61 -11.66
CA GLY A 99 3.43 7.52 -10.52
C GLY A 99 2.34 8.60 -10.60
N ALA A 100 1.41 8.51 -11.56
CA ALA A 100 0.30 9.46 -11.65
C ALA A 100 -0.81 9.13 -10.65
N VAL A 101 -1.25 10.15 -9.92
CA VAL A 101 -2.31 10.03 -8.91
C VAL A 101 -3.59 10.70 -9.40
N SER A 102 -4.74 10.13 -9.03
CA SER A 102 -6.07 10.71 -9.24
C SER A 102 -6.84 10.77 -7.93
N LEU A 103 -7.81 11.68 -7.83
CA LEU A 103 -8.66 11.78 -6.63
C LEU A 103 -9.44 10.49 -6.38
N GLU A 104 -10.01 9.90 -7.43
CA GLU A 104 -10.76 8.65 -7.36
C GLU A 104 -9.89 7.50 -6.85
N GLY A 105 -8.66 7.39 -7.35
CA GLY A 105 -7.67 6.44 -6.86
C GLY A 105 -7.31 6.68 -5.39
N THR A 106 -6.99 7.91 -5.00
CA THR A 106 -6.66 8.25 -3.62
C THR A 106 -7.78 7.90 -2.64
N PHE A 107 -9.04 8.20 -2.97
CA PHE A 107 -10.18 7.81 -2.13
C PHE A 107 -10.34 6.30 -2.03
N ALA A 108 -10.13 5.57 -3.13
CA ALA A 108 -10.17 4.11 -3.11
C ALA A 108 -9.07 3.51 -2.22
N GLY A 109 -7.85 4.06 -2.28
CA GLY A 109 -6.74 3.66 -1.40
C GLY A 109 -7.05 3.86 0.07
N ILE A 110 -7.50 5.07 0.44
CA ILE A 110 -7.88 5.40 1.82
C ILE A 110 -9.01 4.50 2.31
N PHE A 111 -10.03 4.27 1.47
CA PHE A 111 -11.14 3.39 1.84
C PHE A 111 -10.66 1.95 2.05
N ALA A 112 -9.79 1.44 1.17
CA ALA A 112 -9.29 0.08 1.27
C ALA A 112 -8.40 -0.12 2.51
N SER A 113 -7.53 0.84 2.83
CA SER A 113 -6.71 0.79 4.05
C SER A 113 -7.56 0.92 5.31
N LEU A 114 -8.60 1.76 5.31
CA LEU A 114 -9.55 1.87 6.42
C LEU A 114 -10.28 0.55 6.68
N VAL A 115 -10.79 -0.10 5.63
CA VAL A 115 -11.45 -1.41 5.77
C VAL A 115 -10.50 -2.43 6.40
N LEU A 116 -9.25 -2.51 5.93
CA LEU A 116 -8.27 -3.43 6.50
C LEU A 116 -7.94 -3.09 7.97
N ALA A 117 -7.76 -1.81 8.29
CA ALA A 117 -7.47 -1.37 9.65
C ALA A 117 -8.62 -1.68 10.62
N LEU A 118 -9.89 -1.53 10.18
CA LEU A 118 -11.06 -1.93 10.96
C LEU A 118 -11.11 -3.44 11.19
N VAL A 119 -10.73 -4.25 10.20
CA VAL A 119 -10.57 -5.70 10.39
C VAL A 119 -9.47 -6.00 11.42
N GLY A 120 -8.35 -5.27 11.37
CA GLY A 120 -7.28 -5.37 12.37
C GLY A 120 -7.76 -5.04 13.79
N LEU A 121 -8.58 -3.99 13.94
CA LEU A 121 -9.18 -3.63 15.22
C LEU A 121 -10.17 -4.71 15.70
N ALA A 122 -11.05 -5.19 14.83
CA ALA A 122 -12.06 -6.20 15.16
C ALA A 122 -11.47 -7.57 15.54
N THR A 123 -10.32 -7.92 14.97
CA THR A 123 -9.60 -9.17 15.27
C THR A 123 -8.63 -9.05 16.45
N GLY A 124 -8.46 -7.84 17.01
CA GLY A 124 -7.52 -7.59 18.10
C GLY A 124 -6.05 -7.49 17.68
N ILE A 125 -5.76 -7.46 16.38
CA ILE A 125 -4.41 -7.19 15.86
C ILE A 125 -4.00 -5.74 16.15
N LEU A 126 -4.94 -4.80 16.01
CA LEU A 126 -4.74 -3.40 16.35
C LEU A 126 -5.45 -3.08 17.67
N ILE A 127 -4.74 -2.37 18.54
CA ILE A 127 -5.28 -1.92 19.82
C ILE A 127 -5.65 -0.44 19.71
N GLY A 128 -6.92 -0.13 19.97
CA GLY A 128 -7.45 1.22 20.00
C GLY A 128 -7.63 1.88 18.62
N TRP A 129 -8.35 3.00 18.61
CA TRP A 129 -8.55 3.81 17.40
C TRP A 129 -7.26 4.46 16.89
N GLN A 130 -6.27 4.62 17.77
CA GLN A 130 -4.92 5.05 17.45
C GLN A 130 -4.26 4.10 16.44
N GLY A 131 -4.46 2.79 16.60
CA GLY A 131 -3.99 1.78 15.64
C GLY A 131 -4.61 1.94 14.26
N VAL A 132 -5.92 2.18 14.20
CA VAL A 132 -6.63 2.42 12.95
C VAL A 132 -6.10 3.69 12.27
N LEU A 133 -5.98 4.78 13.02
CA LEU A 133 -5.48 6.06 12.49
C LEU A 133 -4.05 5.93 11.98
N ALA A 134 -3.16 5.30 12.75
CA ALA A 134 -1.77 5.07 12.38
C ALA A 134 -1.66 4.28 11.08
N VAL A 135 -2.40 3.17 10.94
CA VAL A 135 -2.37 2.31 9.75
C VAL A 135 -2.92 3.02 8.51
N VAL A 136 -4.03 3.76 8.61
CA VAL A 136 -4.62 4.48 7.48
C VAL A 136 -3.68 5.59 6.99
N ILE A 137 -3.12 6.38 7.89
CA ILE A 137 -2.16 7.44 7.54
C ILE A 137 -0.88 6.82 6.95
N ALA A 138 -0.37 5.75 7.55
CA ALA A 138 0.81 5.05 7.05
C ALA A 138 0.61 4.49 5.64
N ALA A 139 -0.55 3.89 5.35
CA ALA A 139 -0.88 3.40 4.02
C ALA A 139 -0.97 4.52 2.99
N PHE A 140 -1.52 5.67 3.37
CA PHE A 140 -1.53 6.87 2.52
C PHE A 140 -0.12 7.41 2.25
N ILE A 141 0.75 7.45 3.28
CA ILE A 141 2.16 7.82 3.15
C ILE A 141 2.87 6.87 2.19
N GLY A 142 2.79 5.56 2.40
CA GLY A 142 3.42 4.56 1.53
C GLY A 142 3.01 4.72 0.07
N ASN A 143 1.70 4.77 -0.19
CA ASN A 143 1.14 5.00 -1.53
C ASN A 143 1.64 6.30 -2.17
N THR A 144 1.78 7.37 -1.38
CA THR A 144 2.31 8.65 -1.88
C THR A 144 3.80 8.53 -2.26
N PHE A 145 4.60 7.84 -1.45
CA PHE A 145 6.01 7.60 -1.72
C PHE A 145 6.23 6.69 -2.92
N GLU A 146 5.41 5.64 -3.07
CA GLU A 146 5.39 4.82 -4.27
C GLU A 146 5.22 5.71 -5.51
N SER A 147 4.24 6.62 -5.50
CA SER A 147 3.95 7.41 -6.71
C SER A 147 5.10 8.37 -7.04
N ILE A 148 5.84 8.83 -6.03
CA ILE A 148 7.07 9.59 -6.22
C ILE A 148 8.17 8.71 -6.81
N ILE A 149 8.38 7.50 -6.26
CA ILE A 149 9.39 6.53 -6.73
C ILE A 149 9.09 6.12 -8.18
N GLY A 150 7.84 5.79 -8.51
CA GLY A 150 7.43 5.41 -9.86
C GLY A 150 7.67 6.51 -10.88
N SER A 151 7.42 7.77 -10.50
CA SER A 151 7.68 8.91 -11.38
C SER A 151 9.16 9.30 -11.53
N THR A 152 10.08 8.73 -10.74
CA THR A 152 11.49 9.16 -10.69
C THR A 152 12.50 8.06 -11.00
N ILE A 153 12.33 6.88 -10.41
CA ILE A 153 13.38 5.85 -10.31
C ILE A 153 12.98 4.54 -11.01
N GLU A 154 11.68 4.24 -11.18
CA GLU A 154 11.23 3.04 -11.93
C GLU A 154 11.61 3.06 -13.41
N GLN A 155 12.00 4.21 -13.95
CA GLN A 155 12.56 4.30 -15.31
C GLN A 155 13.98 3.71 -15.41
N LEU A 156 14.62 3.33 -14.29
CA LEU A 156 15.93 2.70 -14.28
C LEU A 156 15.80 1.19 -14.56
N PRO A 157 16.67 0.61 -15.42
CA PRO A 157 16.53 -0.76 -15.92
C PRO A 157 16.66 -1.88 -14.85
N PHE A 158 17.08 -1.54 -13.63
CA PHE A 158 17.28 -2.48 -12.52
C PHE A 158 16.19 -2.39 -11.45
N VAL A 159 15.24 -1.45 -11.58
CA VAL A 159 14.17 -1.23 -10.61
C VAL A 159 12.91 -1.89 -11.15
N THR A 160 12.57 -3.07 -10.59
CA THR A 160 11.35 -3.78 -11.00
C THR A 160 10.19 -3.43 -10.08
N ASN A 161 8.96 -3.62 -10.56
CA ASN A 161 7.72 -3.39 -9.79
C ASN A 161 7.72 -4.15 -8.45
N GLU A 162 8.38 -5.29 -8.36
CA GLU A 162 8.47 -6.05 -7.12
C GLU A 162 9.40 -5.40 -6.10
N VAL A 163 10.47 -4.74 -6.55
CA VAL A 163 11.38 -4.00 -5.66
C VAL A 163 10.66 -2.78 -5.09
N THR A 164 9.93 -2.04 -5.92
CA THR A 164 9.18 -0.85 -5.47
C THR A 164 8.02 -1.22 -4.57
N ASN A 165 7.27 -2.28 -4.88
CA ASN A 165 6.24 -2.82 -3.97
C ASN A 165 6.82 -3.22 -2.61
N PHE A 166 7.99 -3.88 -2.59
CA PHE A 166 8.64 -4.24 -1.33
C PHE A 166 9.05 -2.99 -0.53
N ILE A 167 9.67 -2.00 -1.17
CA ILE A 167 10.04 -0.73 -0.53
C ILE A 167 8.79 0.00 -0.01
N ASN A 168 7.71 0.03 -0.80
CA ASN A 168 6.44 0.66 -0.42
C ASN A 168 5.88 0.05 0.87
N THR A 169 5.83 -1.28 0.95
CA THR A 169 5.35 -1.95 2.17
C THR A 169 6.26 -1.75 3.38
N LEU A 170 7.58 -1.62 3.18
CA LEU A 170 8.53 -1.25 4.25
C LEU A 170 8.28 0.17 4.78
N ILE A 171 8.07 1.14 3.89
CA ILE A 171 7.73 2.53 4.25
C ILE A 171 6.42 2.54 5.04
N GLY A 172 5.41 1.84 4.54
CA GLY A 172 4.11 1.70 5.20
C GLY A 172 4.22 1.08 6.60
N ALA A 173 4.98 0.00 6.75
CA ALA A 173 5.23 -0.61 8.06
C ALA A 173 5.94 0.34 9.03
N GLY A 174 7.04 0.97 8.58
CA GLY A 174 7.81 1.90 9.40
C GLY A 174 6.98 3.10 9.85
N ALA A 175 6.19 3.68 8.93
CA ALA A 175 5.27 4.77 9.24
C ALA A 175 4.21 4.35 10.24
N ALA A 176 3.62 3.14 10.11
CA ALA A 176 2.61 2.65 11.05
C ALA A 176 3.19 2.44 12.45
N ILE A 177 4.40 1.87 12.55
CA ILE A 177 5.11 1.70 13.83
C ILE A 177 5.36 3.06 14.49
N ALA A 178 5.93 4.01 13.72
CA ALA A 178 6.28 5.33 14.24
C ALA A 178 5.05 6.12 14.67
N LEU A 179 3.99 6.13 13.85
CA LEU A 179 2.73 6.82 14.18
C LEU A 179 2.05 6.18 15.38
N TYR A 180 2.01 4.84 15.45
CA TYR A 180 1.43 4.17 16.61
C TYR A 180 2.18 4.52 17.90
N ALA A 181 3.51 4.49 17.88
CA ALA A 181 4.34 4.81 19.04
C ALA A 181 4.17 6.25 19.55
N VAL A 182 3.73 7.18 18.69
CA VAL A 182 3.46 8.58 19.06
C VAL A 182 2.01 8.79 19.51
N LEU A 183 1.07 8.02 18.98
CA LEU A 183 -0.37 8.17 19.24
C LEU A 183 -0.86 7.36 20.46
N ALA A 184 -0.17 6.27 20.80
CA ALA A 184 -0.57 5.29 21.82
C ALA A 184 -0.07 5.64 23.23
#